data_AF-A0A847C7V8-F1
#
_entry.id   AF-A0A847C7V8-F1
#
_cell.length_a   1.000
_cell.length_b   1.000
_cell.length_c   1.000
_cell.angle_alpha   90.00
_cell.angle_beta   90.00
_cell.angle_gamma   90.00
#
_symmetry.space_group_name_H-M   'P 1'
#
loop_
_entity.id
_entity.type
_entity.pdbx_description
1 polymer ?
#
loop_
_entity_poly.entity_id
_entity_poly.type
_entity_poly.pdbx_seq_one_letter_code
_entity_poly.pdbx_strand_id
1 'polypeptide(L)'
;SEANTENNTGIDPSLCSEIEFYMGPGATGEEYGIFTCNSEADAKKVYTALEEHKTWLYDTYATYNTEALPRIENATLVRAGKYVAYVSARDYDDAAELVTAALVK
;
A
#
# COMPACT_ATOMS: atom_id res chain seq x y z
N SER A 1 0.84 21.39 -21.27
CA SER A 1 1.21 20.10 -20.67
C SER A 1 0.85 20.18 -19.22
N GLU A 2 -0.36 19.75 -18.88
CA GLU A 2 -0.81 19.74 -17.48
C GLU A 2 0.03 18.70 -16.74
N ALA A 3 0.69 19.15 -15.68
CA ALA A 3 1.47 18.28 -14.81
C ALA A 3 0.51 17.26 -14.20
N ASN A 4 0.58 16.03 -14.70
CA ASN A 4 0.06 14.87 -14.02
C ASN A 4 0.78 14.83 -12.68
N THR A 5 0.06 15.06 -11.59
CA THR A 5 0.58 14.89 -10.23
C THR A 5 0.76 13.40 -10.06
N GLU A 6 1.96 12.93 -10.44
CA GLU A 6 2.34 11.53 -10.50
C GLU A 6 1.95 10.83 -9.19
N ASN A 7 0.96 9.93 -9.28
CA ASN A 7 0.67 8.96 -8.25
C ASN A 7 1.95 8.14 -8.02
N ASN A 8 2.74 8.49 -7.01
CA ASN A 8 3.98 7.79 -6.62
C ASN A 8 3.76 6.29 -6.28
N THR A 9 2.51 5.83 -6.28
CA THR A 9 2.09 4.45 -6.01
C THR A 9 1.75 3.64 -7.25
N GLY A 10 1.61 4.26 -8.43
CA GLY A 10 1.15 3.55 -9.64
C GLY A 10 -0.32 3.09 -9.60
N ILE A 11 -1.09 3.48 -8.57
CA ILE A 11 -2.49 3.06 -8.41
C ILE A 11 -3.39 3.91 -9.31
N ASP A 12 -4.22 3.26 -10.14
CA ASP A 12 -5.27 3.92 -10.91
C ASP A 12 -6.50 4.14 -10.00
N PRO A 13 -6.83 5.40 -9.63
CA PRO A 13 -7.92 5.66 -8.69
C PRO A 13 -9.30 5.35 -9.29
N SER A 14 -9.43 5.27 -10.61
CA SER A 14 -10.71 4.95 -11.26
C SER A 14 -11.17 3.51 -11.00
N LEU A 15 -10.27 2.65 -10.54
CA LEU A 15 -10.54 1.27 -10.14
C LEU A 15 -11.28 1.15 -8.80
N CYS A 16 -11.38 2.26 -8.05
CA CYS A 16 -11.95 2.26 -6.71
C CYS A 16 -13.11 3.25 -6.56
N SER A 17 -14.08 2.86 -5.74
CA SER A 17 -15.14 3.75 -5.29
C SER A 17 -14.72 4.58 -4.09
N GLU A 18 -13.82 4.04 -3.25
CA GLU A 18 -13.29 4.71 -2.06
C GLU A 18 -11.80 4.39 -1.92
N ILE A 19 -11.02 5.40 -1.55
CA ILE A 19 -9.59 5.30 -1.29
C ILE A 19 -9.28 6.14 -0.06
N GLU A 20 -8.65 5.53 0.93
CA GLU A 20 -7.96 6.23 2.00
C GLU A 20 -6.48 5.87 1.93
N PHE A 21 -5.62 6.86 1.76
CA PHE A 21 -4.20 6.62 1.53
C PHE A 21 -3.34 7.68 2.23
N TYR A 22 -2.25 7.21 2.84
CA TYR A 22 -1.27 8.02 3.53
C TYR A 22 0.13 7.56 3.15
N MET A 23 0.96 8.51 2.73
CA MET A 23 2.41 8.35 2.65
C MET A 23 3.05 9.26 3.67
N GLY A 24 3.87 8.67 4.54
CA GLY A 24 4.67 9.39 5.50
C GLY A 24 5.68 10.32 4.83
N PRO A 25 6.31 11.22 5.61
CA PRO A 25 7.22 12.25 5.10
C PRO A 25 8.55 11.71 4.54
N GLY A 26 8.68 10.41 4.28
CA GLY A 26 9.84 9.80 3.61
C GLY A 26 11.02 9.44 4.50
N ALA A 27 10.96 9.69 5.80
CA ALA A 27 12.07 9.34 6.71
C ALA A 27 12.02 7.88 7.20
N THR A 28 10.83 7.32 7.35
CA THR A 28 10.60 6.07 8.10
C THR A 28 9.95 4.96 7.27
N GLY A 29 9.52 5.24 6.03
CA GLY A 29 8.79 4.28 5.19
C GLY A 29 7.38 3.97 5.71
N GLU A 30 6.79 4.86 6.52
CA GLU A 30 5.42 4.70 7.05
C GLU A 30 4.39 5.03 6.01
N GLU A 31 3.53 4.06 5.69
CA GLU A 31 2.50 4.22 4.67
C GLU A 31 1.30 3.33 5.02
N TYR A 32 0.10 3.80 4.70
CA TYR A 32 -1.08 2.93 4.70
C TYR A 32 -2.01 3.27 3.55
N GLY A 33 -2.75 2.27 3.10
CA GLY A 33 -3.73 2.40 2.04
C GLY A 33 -4.88 1.42 2.22
N ILE A 34 -6.11 1.92 2.20
CA ILE A 34 -7.33 1.12 2.25
C ILE A 34 -8.16 1.46 1.01
N PHE A 35 -8.57 0.43 0.28
CA PHE A 35 -9.20 0.56 -1.02
C PHE A 35 -10.49 -0.27 -1.07
N THR A 36 -11.59 0.38 -1.42
CA THR A 36 -12.82 -0.30 -1.86
C THR A 36 -12.88 -0.23 -3.37
N CYS A 37 -12.54 -1.33 -4.05
CA CYS A 37 -12.52 -1.41 -5.50
C CYS A 37 -13.91 -1.61 -6.10
N ASN A 38 -14.07 -1.25 -7.37
CA ASN A 38 -15.34 -1.43 -8.09
C ASN A 38 -15.71 -2.91 -8.29
N SER A 39 -14.71 -3.78 -8.33
CA SER A 39 -14.87 -5.22 -8.51
C SER A 39 -13.68 -5.98 -7.90
N GLU A 40 -13.82 -7.31 -7.77
CA GLU A 40 -12.69 -8.17 -7.38
C GLU A 40 -11.56 -8.17 -8.43
N ALA A 41 -11.90 -8.03 -9.72
CA ALA A 41 -10.90 -7.94 -10.78
C ALA A 41 -10.08 -6.64 -10.66
N ASP A 42 -10.74 -5.53 -10.29
CA ASP A 42 -10.07 -4.26 -10.06
C ASP A 42 -9.25 -4.28 -8.76
N ALA A 43 -9.74 -4.94 -7.70
CA ALA A 43 -8.96 -5.19 -6.49
C ALA A 43 -7.69 -5.99 -6.77
N LYS A 44 -7.72 -6.95 -7.70
CA LYS A 44 -6.52 -7.67 -8.12
C LYS A 44 -5.50 -6.74 -8.79
N LYS A 45 -5.94 -5.80 -9.63
CA LYS A 45 -5.04 -4.81 -10.27
C LYS A 45 -4.42 -3.88 -9.23
N VAL A 46 -5.22 -3.37 -8.29
CA VAL A 46 -4.73 -2.50 -7.20
C VAL A 46 -3.74 -3.24 -6.31
N TYR A 47 -4.02 -4.50 -5.97
CA TYR A 47 -3.09 -5.35 -5.21
C TYR A 47 -1.74 -5.49 -5.93
N THR A 48 -1.73 -5.79 -7.23
CA THR A 48 -0.48 -5.88 -8.02
C THR A 48 0.27 -4.55 -8.05
N ALA A 49 -0.44 -3.42 -8.22
CA ALA A 49 0.19 -2.10 -8.18
C ALA A 49 0.86 -1.81 -6.81
N LEU A 50 0.25 -2.27 -5.71
CA LEU A 50 0.83 -2.15 -4.37
C LEU A 50 2.03 -3.07 -4.13
N GLU A 51 2.08 -4.26 -4.76
CA GLU A 51 3.29 -5.10 -4.75
C GLU A 51 4.46 -4.42 -5.48
N GLU A 52 4.18 -3.81 -6.63
CA GLU A 52 5.16 -3.04 -7.40
C GLU A 52 5.63 -1.81 -6.61
N HIS A 53 4.71 -1.09 -5.98
CA HIS A 53 5.03 0.04 -5.11
C HIS A 53 5.90 -0.37 -3.92
N LYS A 54 5.58 -1.47 -3.23
CA LYS A 54 6.40 -2.01 -2.14
C LYS A 54 7.83 -2.32 -2.60
N THR A 55 7.97 -2.89 -3.80
CA THR A 55 9.29 -3.17 -4.41
C THR A 55 10.05 -1.89 -4.69
N TRP A 56 9.40 -0.91 -5.32
CA TRP A 56 10.00 0.41 -5.59
C TRP A 56 10.41 1.12 -4.30
N LEU A 57 9.59 1.04 -3.25
CA LEU A 57 9.87 1.64 -1.95
C LEU A 57 11.10 0.99 -1.32
N TYR A 58 11.18 -0.35 -1.35
CA TYR A 58 12.34 -1.10 -0.86
C TYR A 58 13.62 -0.67 -1.57
N ASP A 59 13.61 -0.68 -2.91
CA ASP A 59 14.78 -0.32 -3.73
C ASP A 59 15.21 1.12 -3.46
N THR A 60 14.24 2.02 -3.31
CA THR A 60 14.48 3.44 -3.02
C THR A 60 15.18 3.60 -1.68
N TYR A 61 14.63 3.03 -0.60
CA TYR A 61 15.21 3.14 0.75
C TYR A 61 16.55 2.40 0.88
N ALA A 62 16.76 1.32 0.13
CA ALA A 62 18.02 0.58 0.15
C ALA A 62 19.22 1.46 -0.27
N THR A 63 18.97 2.53 -1.03
CA THR A 63 20.03 3.47 -1.44
C THR A 63 20.46 4.48 -0.39
N TYR A 64 19.63 4.79 0.63
CA TYR A 64 19.92 5.88 1.57
C TYR A 64 19.52 5.64 3.04
N ASN A 65 18.64 4.67 3.33
CA ASN A 65 18.18 4.36 4.68
C ASN A 65 17.80 2.87 4.81
N THR A 66 18.81 2.05 5.09
CA THR A 66 18.64 0.61 5.27
C THR A 66 17.88 0.23 6.55
N GLU A 67 17.81 1.12 7.54
CA GLU A 67 17.08 0.87 8.80
C GLU A 67 15.56 0.78 8.61
N ALA A 68 15.04 1.37 7.52
CA ALA A 68 13.62 1.29 7.16
C ALA A 68 13.26 0.00 6.41
N LEU A 69 14.24 -0.75 5.88
CA LEU A 69 13.97 -1.92 5.02
C LEU A 69 13.18 -3.03 5.71
N PRO A 70 13.47 -3.41 6.98
CA PRO A 70 12.66 -4.42 7.66
C PRO A 70 11.19 -4.03 7.72
N ARG A 71 10.89 -2.72 7.75
CA ARG A 71 9.51 -2.24 7.78
C ARG A 71 8.78 -2.47 6.47
N ILE A 72 9.45 -2.13 5.38
CA ILE A 72 8.92 -2.28 4.03
C ILE A 72 8.77 -3.77 3.70
N GLU A 73 9.77 -4.59 4.02
CA GLU A 73 9.73 -6.05 3.83
C GLU A 73 8.53 -6.69 4.54
N ASN A 74 8.27 -6.27 5.78
CA ASN A 74 7.16 -6.78 6.59
C ASN A 74 5.85 -6.00 6.40
N ALA A 75 5.77 -5.09 5.41
CA ALA A 75 4.53 -4.40 5.12
C ALA A 75 3.42 -5.40 4.79
N THR A 76 2.29 -5.25 5.47
CA THR A 76 1.08 -6.05 5.31
C THR A 76 0.40 -5.65 4.01
N LEU A 77 0.09 -6.63 3.16
CA LEU A 77 -0.69 -6.43 1.95
C LEU A 77 -1.73 -7.54 1.84
N VAL A 78 -3.01 -7.17 1.90
CA VAL A 78 -4.13 -8.11 1.95
C VAL A 78 -5.19 -7.72 0.93
N ARG A 79 -5.83 -8.74 0.33
CA ARG A 79 -7.01 -8.57 -0.54
C ARG A 79 -8.11 -9.54 -0.12
N ALA A 80 -9.34 -9.04 -0.03
CA ALA A 80 -10.54 -9.82 0.24
C ALA A 80 -11.69 -9.35 -0.65
N GLY A 81 -12.08 -10.14 -1.65
CA GLY A 81 -13.09 -9.74 -2.65
C GLY A 81 -12.68 -8.43 -3.35
N LYS A 82 -13.50 -7.39 -3.17
CA LYS A 82 -13.27 -6.04 -3.74
C LYS A 82 -12.39 -5.13 -2.87
N TYR A 83 -11.94 -5.60 -1.71
CA TYR A 83 -11.20 -4.78 -0.76
C TYR A 83 -9.70 -5.08 -0.83
N VAL A 84 -8.88 -4.03 -0.73
CA VAL A 84 -7.42 -4.14 -0.63
C VAL A 84 -6.93 -3.26 0.51
N ALA A 85 -5.95 -3.74 1.26
CA ALA A 85 -5.30 -2.96 2.31
C ALA A 85 -3.78 -3.17 2.26
N TYR A 86 -3.04 -2.08 2.41
CA TYR A 86 -1.59 -2.03 2.50
C TYR A 86 -1.19 -1.25 3.75
N VAL A 87 -0.28 -1.78 4.56
CA VAL A 87 0.23 -1.11 5.75
C VAL A 87 1.71 -1.40 5.92
N SER A 88 2.53 -0.37 5.83
CA SER A 88 3.93 -0.35 6.24
C SER A 88 4.03 0.42 7.56
N ALA A 89 4.10 -0.30 8.67
CA ALA A 89 4.10 0.24 10.03
C ALA A 89 5.19 -0.45 10.87
N ARG A 90 5.67 0.18 11.95
CA ARG A 90 6.73 -0.40 12.79
C ARG A 90 6.31 -1.70 13.49
N ASP A 91 5.03 -1.79 13.86
CA ASP A 91 4.44 -2.96 14.52
C ASP A 91 3.73 -3.83 13.49
N TYR A 92 4.49 -4.74 12.89
CA TYR A 92 4.05 -5.52 11.72
C TYR A 92 2.93 -6.51 12.08
N ASP A 93 3.09 -7.19 13.21
CA ASP A 93 2.19 -8.26 13.64
C ASP A 93 0.81 -7.68 14.00
N ASP A 94 0.79 -6.60 14.79
CA ASP A 94 -0.44 -5.89 15.15
C ASP A 94 -1.13 -5.30 13.91
N ALA A 95 -0.37 -4.74 12.96
CA ALA A 95 -0.93 -4.21 11.71
C ALA A 95 -1.57 -5.33 10.87
N ALA A 96 -0.90 -6.48 10.73
CA ALA A 96 -1.42 -7.63 10.00
C ALA A 96 -2.72 -8.16 10.60
N GLU A 97 -2.78 -8.29 11.93
CA GLU A 97 -3.98 -8.74 12.65
C GLU A 97 -5.15 -7.78 12.43
N LEU A 98 -4.95 -6.49 12.68
CA LEU A 98 -6.01 -5.48 12.60
C LEU A 98 -6.58 -5.36 11.18
N VAL A 99 -5.71 -5.31 10.18
CA VAL A 99 -6.12 -5.19 8.77
C VAL A 99 -6.87 -6.44 8.32
N THR A 100 -6.36 -7.62 8.65
CA THR A 100 -7.01 -8.89 8.28
C THR A 100 -8.38 -9.01 8.96
N ALA A 101 -8.48 -8.66 10.24
CA ALA A 101 -9.75 -8.67 10.97
C ALA A 101 -10.77 -7.66 10.41
N ALA A 102 -10.32 -6.52 9.91
CA ALA A 102 -11.18 -5.52 9.29
C ALA A 102 -11.77 -5.97 7.95
N LEU A 103 -11.06 -6.81 7.20
CA LEU A 103 -11.46 -7.26 5.86
C LEU A 103 -12.32 -8.54 5.84
N VAL A 104 -12.47 -9.25 6.96
CA VAL A 104 -13.22 -10.52 7.07
C VAL A 104 -14.63 -10.34 7.67
N LYS A 105 -15.06 -9.10 7.92
CA LYS A 105 -16.44 -8.81 8.40
C LYS A 105 -17.45 -8.78 7.26
#